data_AF-A0A8T4ED60-F1
#
_entry.id   AF-A0A8T4ED60-F1
#
_cell.length_a   1.000
_cell.length_b   1.000
_cell.length_c   1.000
_cell.angle_alpha   90.00
_cell.angle_beta   90.00
_cell.angle_gamma   90.00
#
_symmetry.space_group_name_H-M   'P 1'
#
loop_
_entity.id
_entity.type
_entity.pdbx_description
1 polymer ?
#
loop_
_entity_poly.entity_id
_entity_poly.type
_entity_poly.pdbx_seq_one_letter_code
_entity_poly.pdbx_strand_id
1 'polypeptide(L)'
;MSEPALTPSIIAAIPDVLKQTLIETITNSSDNKRRSILVSSNSLANQFIFKRWSIRSSQRRHYRTLFQKIREQCRLLFNHYIRIGEVVVQYDGMELQFRVFKYDEVRGNLILGIVSNGSDCPFL
;
A
#
# COMPACT_ATOMS: atom_id res chain seq x y z
N MET A 1 7.23 21.14 17.30
CA MET A 1 7.03 21.27 15.84
C MET A 1 5.54 21.19 15.58
N SER A 2 4.98 22.01 14.70
CA SER A 2 3.56 21.94 14.33
C SER A 2 3.29 20.70 13.47
N GLU A 3 2.04 20.22 13.51
CA GLU A 3 1.61 19.11 12.68
C GLU A 3 1.57 19.56 11.20
N PRO A 4 2.13 18.78 10.26
CA PRO A 4 2.17 19.18 8.85
C PRO A 4 0.77 19.23 8.25
N ALA A 5 0.54 20.23 7.39
CA ALA A 5 -0.71 20.39 6.67
C ALA A 5 -0.87 19.31 5.58
N LEU A 6 -2.07 18.73 5.51
CA LEU A 6 -2.46 17.77 4.48
C LEU A 6 -3.18 18.49 3.35
N THR A 7 -2.50 18.67 2.22
CA THR A 7 -3.11 19.20 0.99
C THR A 7 -3.65 18.06 0.11
N PRO A 8 -4.64 18.33 -0.76
CA PRO A 8 -5.13 17.34 -1.73
C PRO A 8 -4.02 16.74 -2.61
N SER A 9 -3.04 17.56 -3.00
CA SER A 9 -1.87 17.11 -3.77
C SER A 9 -1.01 16.08 -3.03
N ILE A 10 -0.91 16.18 -1.70
CA ILE A 10 -0.19 15.20 -0.88
C ILE A 10 -0.97 13.89 -0.81
N ILE A 11 -2.30 13.95 -0.70
CA ILE A 11 -3.15 12.75 -0.65
C ILE A 11 -3.09 12.00 -1.98
N ALA A 12 -3.04 12.71 -3.11
CA ALA A 12 -2.92 12.12 -4.44
C ALA A 12 -1.65 11.29 -4.66
N ALA A 13 -0.61 11.47 -3.83
CA ALA A 13 0.64 10.72 -3.91
C ALA A 13 0.62 9.40 -3.10
N ILE A 14 -0.42 9.13 -2.30
CA ILE A 14 -0.53 7.88 -1.51
C ILE A 14 -0.55 6.62 -2.40
N PRO A 15 -1.31 6.59 -3.53
CA PRO A 15 -1.29 5.44 -4.43
C PRO A 15 0.09 5.15 -5.02
N ASP A 16 0.91 6.18 -5.25
CA ASP A 16 2.25 6.01 -5.82
C ASP A 16 3.17 5.26 -4.87
N VAL A 17 3.05 5.50 -3.55
CA VAL A 17 3.81 4.74 -2.56
C VAL A 17 3.41 3.27 -2.56
N LEU A 18 2.12 2.95 -2.74
CA LEU A 18 1.68 1.56 -2.87
C LEU A 18 2.27 0.90 -4.12
N LYS A 19 2.21 1.58 -5.27
CA LYS A 19 2.78 1.08 -6.53
C LYS A 19 4.28 0.85 -6.40
N GLN A 20 5.01 1.78 -5.77
CA GLN A 20 6.43 1.60 -5.46
C GLN A 20 6.68 0.38 -4.58
N THR A 21 5.90 0.19 -3.51
CA THR A 21 6.03 -1.00 -2.65
C THR A 21 5.81 -2.29 -3.43
N LEU A 22 4.87 -2.32 -4.37
CA LEU A 22 4.64 -3.48 -5.24
C LEU A 22 5.84 -3.76 -6.14
N ILE A 23 6.33 -2.72 -6.84
CA ILE A 23 7.51 -2.81 -7.69
C ILE A 23 8.71 -3.31 -6.89
N GLU A 24 9.03 -2.65 -5.76
CA GLU A 24 10.15 -3.00 -4.88
C GLU A 24 10.05 -4.46 -4.41
N THR A 25 8.84 -4.93 -4.09
CA THR A 25 8.66 -6.32 -3.66
C THR A 25 8.96 -7.29 -4.79
N ILE A 26 8.56 -6.99 -6.02
CA ILE A 26 8.80 -7.86 -7.18
C ILE A 26 10.28 -7.87 -7.56
N THR A 27 10.91 -6.69 -7.64
CA THR A 27 12.33 -6.58 -7.98
C THR A 27 13.21 -7.29 -6.96
N ASN A 28 12.84 -7.23 -5.67
CA ASN A 28 13.57 -7.89 -4.59
C ASN A 28 13.22 -9.39 -4.43
N SER A 29 12.13 -9.87 -5.06
CA SER A 29 11.71 -11.27 -5.00
C SER A 29 12.30 -12.14 -6.11
N SER A 30 13.30 -11.64 -6.85
CA SER A 30 14.02 -12.36 -7.90
C SER A 30 14.61 -13.71 -7.47
N ASP A 31 14.74 -13.96 -6.15
CA ASP A 31 15.32 -15.19 -5.61
C ASP A 31 14.34 -16.07 -4.80
N ASN A 32 13.05 -15.72 -4.67
CA ASN A 32 12.13 -16.53 -3.87
C ASN A 32 10.70 -16.59 -4.42
N LYS A 33 10.22 -17.83 -4.56
CA LYS A 33 8.88 -18.31 -4.98
C LYS A 33 7.66 -17.73 -4.22
N ARG A 34 7.76 -16.60 -3.51
CA ARG A 34 6.65 -15.98 -2.78
C ARG A 34 5.79 -15.18 -3.76
N ARG A 35 4.81 -15.87 -4.35
CA ARG A 35 3.87 -15.39 -5.37
C ARG A 35 2.77 -14.46 -4.83
N SER A 36 2.66 -14.30 -3.52
CA SER A 36 1.64 -13.49 -2.85
C SER A 36 2.27 -12.47 -1.90
N ILE A 37 1.90 -11.20 -2.07
CA ILE A 37 2.35 -10.08 -1.25
C ILE A 37 1.20 -9.71 -0.31
N LEU A 38 1.52 -9.55 0.97
CA LEU A 38 0.59 -9.01 1.95
C LEU A 38 0.97 -7.57 2.28
N VAL A 39 0.07 -6.63 2.01
CA VAL A 39 0.28 -5.21 2.32
C VAL A 39 -0.78 -4.76 3.29
N SER A 40 -0.39 -4.15 4.41
CA SER A 40 -1.33 -3.56 5.35
C SER A 40 -1.48 -2.05 5.18
N SER A 41 -2.70 -1.54 5.36
CA SER A 41 -3.01 -0.12 5.21
C SER A 41 -2.24 0.73 6.22
N ASN A 42 -2.00 0.20 7.42
CA ASN A 42 -1.17 0.86 8.42
C ASN A 42 0.32 0.89 8.06
N SER A 43 0.85 -0.20 7.49
CA SER A 43 2.24 -0.20 7.03
C SER A 43 2.43 0.82 5.91
N LEU A 44 1.52 0.85 4.94
CA LEU A 44 1.54 1.83 3.86
C LEU A 44 1.48 3.26 4.40
N ALA A 45 0.54 3.55 5.32
CA ALA A 45 0.43 4.85 5.96
C ALA A 45 1.73 5.27 6.67
N ASN A 46 2.35 4.36 7.41
CA ASN A 46 3.61 4.64 8.10
C ASN A 46 4.75 4.91 7.11
N GLN A 47 4.86 4.12 6.04
CA GLN A 47 5.86 4.31 4.99
C GLN A 47 5.68 5.66 4.29
N PHE A 48 4.44 6.02 3.93
CA PHE A 48 4.12 7.30 3.33
C PHE A 48 4.53 8.48 4.23
N ILE A 49 4.13 8.43 5.51
CA ILE A 49 4.46 9.48 6.48
C ILE A 49 5.97 9.61 6.65
N PHE A 50 6.69 8.49 6.73
CA PHE A 50 8.14 8.50 6.87
C PHE A 50 8.82 9.05 5.61
N LYS A 51 8.47 8.57 4.41
CA LYS A 51 9.04 9.05 3.14
C LYS A 51 8.82 10.56 2.96
N ARG A 52 7.67 11.08 3.38
CA ARG A 52 7.29 12.48 3.16
C ARG A 52 7.83 13.46 4.21
N TRP A 53 7.81 13.08 5.48
CA TRP A 53 8.14 14.00 6.58
C TRP A 53 9.23 13.49 7.52
N SER A 54 9.82 12.32 7.26
CA SER A 54 10.77 11.65 8.18
C SER A 54 10.20 11.39 9.59
N ILE A 55 8.87 11.37 9.72
CA ILE A 55 8.18 11.13 10.99
C ILE A 55 8.04 9.62 11.19
N ARG A 56 8.57 9.12 12.31
CA ARG A 56 8.51 7.70 12.66
C ARG A 56 7.17 7.33 13.32
N SER A 57 6.76 6.08 13.21
CA SER A 57 5.55 5.55 13.85
C SER A 57 5.56 5.70 15.38
N SER A 58 6.73 5.71 16.01
CA SER A 58 6.90 5.98 17.45
C SER A 58 6.40 7.38 17.84
N GLN A 59 6.41 8.34 16.91
CA GLN A 59 5.96 9.71 17.12
C GLN A 59 4.45 9.89 16.90
N ARG A 60 3.70 8.79 16.69
CA ARG A 60 2.26 8.82 16.40
C ARG A 60 1.42 9.58 17.42
N ARG A 61 1.79 9.54 18.71
CA ARG A 61 1.06 10.29 19.76
C ARG A 61 1.15 11.80 19.55
N HIS A 62 2.29 12.28 19.05
CA HIS A 62 2.54 13.70 18.80
C HIS A 62 1.85 14.18 17.51
N TYR A 63 1.83 13.35 16.46
CA TYR A 63 1.23 13.65 15.15
C TYR A 63 -0.09 12.90 14.92
N ARG A 64 -0.96 12.87 15.93
CA ARG A 64 -2.14 11.99 15.93
C ARG A 64 -3.04 12.23 14.72
N THR A 65 -3.30 13.48 14.37
CA THR A 65 -4.23 13.85 13.30
C THR A 65 -3.70 13.44 11.93
N LEU A 66 -2.41 13.66 11.67
CA LEU A 66 -1.71 13.24 10.46
C LEU A 66 -1.80 11.73 10.29
N PHE A 67 -1.43 10.99 11.33
CA PHE A 67 -1.47 9.52 11.32
C PHE A 67 -2.89 8.98 11.16
N GLN A 68 -3.90 9.67 11.69
CA GLN A 68 -5.30 9.26 11.52
C GLN A 68 -5.76 9.51 10.07
N LYS A 69 -5.59 10.73 9.56
CA LYS A 69 -6.04 11.10 8.22
C LYS A 69 -5.37 10.27 7.12
N ILE A 70 -4.06 10.06 7.20
CA ILE A 70 -3.36 9.21 6.21
C ILE A 70 -3.87 7.76 6.27
N ARG A 71 -4.11 7.20 7.47
CA ARG A 71 -4.68 5.85 7.59
C ARG A 71 -6.06 5.74 6.96
N GLU A 72 -6.92 6.73 7.16
CA GLU A 72 -8.24 6.79 6.53
C GLU A 72 -8.12 6.80 5.01
N GLN A 73 -7.21 7.59 4.44
CA GLN A 73 -6.95 7.61 3.00
C GLN A 73 -6.40 6.27 2.47
N CYS A 74 -5.44 5.64 3.17
CA CYS A 74 -4.95 4.32 2.80
C CYS A 74 -6.07 3.26 2.87
N ARG A 75 -6.98 3.36 3.84
CA ARG A 75 -8.14 2.46 3.95
C ARG A 75 -9.10 2.63 2.77
N LEU A 76 -9.41 3.86 2.38
CA LEU A 76 -10.23 4.16 1.21
C LEU A 76 -9.59 3.60 -0.07
N LEU A 77 -8.29 3.79 -0.23
CA LEU A 77 -7.52 3.24 -1.34
C LEU A 77 -7.58 1.70 -1.37
N PHE A 78 -7.45 1.05 -0.21
CA PHE A 78 -7.49 -0.40 -0.13
C PHE A 78 -8.87 -0.94 -0.49
N ASN A 79 -9.94 -0.31 0.02
CA ASN A 79 -11.31 -0.66 -0.36
C ASN A 79 -11.56 -0.48 -1.86
N HIS A 80 -10.98 0.56 -2.46
CA HIS A 80 -11.05 0.77 -3.90
C HIS A 80 -10.40 -0.40 -4.67
N TYR A 81 -9.19 -0.83 -4.29
CA TYR A 81 -8.53 -1.97 -4.94
C TYR A 81 -9.20 -3.31 -4.67
N ILE A 82 -9.78 -3.53 -3.48
CA ILE A 82 -10.60 -4.71 -3.20
C ILE A 82 -11.81 -4.75 -4.14
N ARG A 83 -12.43 -3.59 -4.38
CA ARG A 83 -13.62 -3.49 -5.23
C ARG A 83 -13.30 -3.74 -6.70
N ILE A 84 -12.18 -3.21 -7.18
CA ILE A 84 -11.71 -3.43 -8.55
C ILE A 84 -11.20 -4.86 -8.73
N GLY A 85 -10.55 -5.43 -7.71
CA GLY A 85 -10.00 -6.78 -7.73
C GLY A 85 -8.64 -6.88 -8.43
N GLU A 86 -8.11 -5.76 -8.93
CA GLU A 86 -6.83 -5.71 -9.62
C GLU A 86 -6.09 -4.38 -9.42
N VAL A 87 -4.77 -4.45 -9.61
CA VAL A 87 -3.86 -3.31 -9.69
C VAL A 87 -2.99 -3.49 -10.92
N VAL A 88 -2.88 -2.45 -11.73
CA VAL A 88 -1.98 -2.40 -12.88
C VAL A 88 -0.86 -1.41 -12.58
N VAL A 89 0.38 -1.83 -12.82
CA VAL A 89 1.58 -1.02 -12.62
C VAL A 89 2.45 -1.10 -13.86
N GLN A 90 2.85 0.06 -14.37
CA GLN A 90 3.84 0.15 -15.45
C GLN A 90 5.25 0.15 -14.83
N TYR A 91 6.09 -0.79 -15.22
CA TYR A 91 7.48 -0.91 -14.76
C TYR A 91 8.38 -1.33 -15.91
N ASP A 92 9.44 -0.56 -16.18
CA ASP A 92 10.44 -0.85 -17.23
C ASP A 92 9.82 -1.14 -18.62
N GLY A 93 8.80 -0.36 -18.99
CA GLY A 93 8.05 -0.54 -20.25
C GLY A 93 7.12 -1.76 -20.29
N MET A 94 7.01 -2.51 -19.19
CA MET A 94 6.11 -3.65 -19.05
C MET A 94 4.91 -3.30 -18.17
N GLU A 95 3.75 -3.80 -18.56
CA GLU A 95 2.53 -3.72 -17.77
C GLU A 95 2.45 -4.95 -16.84
N LEU A 96 2.55 -4.70 -15.54
CA LEU A 96 2.42 -5.72 -14.50
C LEU A 96 1.02 -5.65 -13.90
N GLN A 97 0.25 -6.72 -14.07
CA GLN A 97 -1.09 -6.87 -13.52
C GLN A 97 -1.07 -7.77 -12.29
N PHE A 98 -1.73 -7.31 -11.23
CA PHE A 98 -1.90 -8.03 -9.98
C PHE A 98 -3.37 -8.20 -9.66
N ARG A 99 -3.75 -9.39 -9.18
CA ARG A 99 -5.04 -9.59 -8.53
C ARG A 99 -4.95 -9.16 -7.07
N VAL A 100 -5.99 -8.50 -6.60
CA VAL A 100 -6.11 -8.00 -5.23
C VAL A 100 -7.33 -8.60 -4.56
N PHE A 101 -7.17 -9.04 -3.33
CA PHE A 101 -8.28 -9.49 -2.49
C PHE A 101 -8.09 -9.05 -1.04
N LYS A 102 -9.18 -9.00 -0.29
CA LYS A 102 -9.13 -8.77 1.15
C LYS A 102 -8.56 -10.02 1.82
N TYR A 103 -7.39 -9.89 2.44
CA TYR A 103 -6.78 -10.99 3.21
C TYR A 103 -7.33 -11.02 4.64
N ASP A 104 -7.28 -9.88 5.34
CA ASP A 104 -7.73 -9.78 6.73
C ASP A 104 -8.06 -8.32 7.12
N GLU A 105 -8.75 -8.12 8.24
CA GLU A 105 -8.99 -6.82 8.87
C GLU A 105 -8.89 -6.89 10.39
N VAL A 106 -7.82 -6.31 10.95
CA VAL A 106 -7.58 -6.31 12.40
C VAL A 106 -7.69 -4.91 12.95
N ARG A 107 -8.71 -4.65 13.78
CA ARG A 107 -8.92 -3.34 14.45
C ARG A 107 -8.87 -2.15 13.48
N GLY A 108 -9.46 -2.31 12.28
CA GLY A 108 -9.50 -1.30 11.22
C GLY A 108 -8.23 -1.19 10.37
N ASN A 109 -7.23 -2.06 10.57
CA ASN A 109 -6.11 -2.24 9.65
C ASN A 109 -6.51 -3.22 8.55
N LEU A 110 -6.68 -2.75 7.32
CA LEU A 110 -6.95 -3.63 6.19
C LEU A 110 -5.66 -4.24 5.66
N ILE A 111 -5.69 -5.54 5.41
CA ILE A 111 -4.58 -6.28 4.81
C ILE A 111 -5.03 -6.78 3.44
N LEU A 112 -4.31 -6.37 2.39
CA LEU A 112 -4.51 -6.84 1.03
C LEU A 112 -3.61 -8.03 0.76
N GLY A 113 -4.19 -9.06 0.16
CA GLY A 113 -3.45 -10.09 -0.56
C GLY A 113 -3.34 -9.66 -2.02
N ILE A 114 -2.12 -9.68 -2.54
CA ILE A 114 -1.80 -9.24 -3.90
C ILE A 114 -1.01 -10.35 -4.59
N VAL A 115 -1.48 -10.81 -5.74
CA VAL A 115 -0.90 -11.95 -6.48
C VAL A 115 -0.59 -11.51 -7.91
N SER A 116 0.60 -11.84 -8.43
CA SER A 116 0.96 -11.53 -9.82
C SER A 116 0.29 -12.49 -10.79
N ASN A 117 -0.19 -11.97 -11.93
CA ASN A 117 -0.85 -12.78 -12.98
C ASN A 117 0.10 -13.68 -13.79
N GLY A 118 1.39 -13.76 -13.42
CA GLY A 118 2.41 -14.55 -14.12
C GLY A 118 2.44 -16.05 -13.82
N SER A 119 1.42 -16.62 -13.17
CA SER A 119 1.37 -18.06 -12.93
C SER A 119 -0.06 -18.54 -12.81
N ASP A 120 -0.41 -19.51 -13.66
CA ASP A 120 -1.54 -20.42 -13.52
C ASP A 120 -1.80 -20.72 -12.05
N CYS A 121 -2.95 -20.27 -11.54
CA CYS A 121 -3.50 -20.74 -10.28
C CYS A 121 -4.46 -21.89 -10.62
N PRO A 122 -4.10 -23.16 -10.37
CA PRO A 122 -4.98 -24.30 -10.61
C PRO A 122 -6.08 -24.47 -9.55
N PHE A 123 -6.29 -23.47 -8.67
CA PHE A 123 -7.24 -23.53 -7.55
C PHE A 123 -8.22 -22.34 -7.52
N LEU A 124 -8.54 -21.79 -8.69
CA LEU A 124 -9.81 -21.08 -8.93
C LEU A 124 -10.56 -21.78 -10.06
#